data_AF-A0A847YWD2-F1
#
_entry.id   AF-A0A847YWD2-F1
#
_cell.length_a   1.000
_cell.length_b   1.000
_cell.length_c   1.000
_cell.angle_alpha   90.00
_cell.angle_beta   90.00
_cell.angle_gamma   90.00
#
_symmetry.space_group_name_H-M   'P 1'
#
loop_
_entity.id
_entity.type
_entity.pdbx_description
1 polymer ?
#
loop_
_entity_poly.entity_id
_entity_poly.type
_entity_poly.pdbx_seq_one_letter_code
_entity_poly.pdbx_strand_id
1 'polypeptide(L)'
;MPVFDDLSVREALEVALGAADHLSEKHAGTVAAARVAADRLDVLRDFSFVDPDTGKFDNVTLGAFLKFMAALGLVAPPVEVPKGGAQGASQKSELDMWRERQQEAV
;
A
#
# COMPACT_ATOMS: atom_id res chain seq x y z
N MET A 1 -6.88 11.36 19.75
CA MET A 1 -6.50 10.62 18.54
C MET A 1 -6.74 9.15 18.84
N PRO A 2 -7.49 8.39 18.03
CA PRO A 2 -7.69 6.97 18.28
C PRO A 2 -6.36 6.21 18.27
N VAL A 3 -6.20 5.28 19.21
CA VAL A 3 -5.04 4.38 19.33
C VAL A 3 -5.40 3.11 18.56
N PHE A 4 -4.53 2.67 17.64
CA PHE A 4 -4.80 1.59 16.69
C PHE A 4 -4.03 0.30 16.99
N ASP A 5 -3.31 0.25 18.10
CA ASP A 5 -2.27 -0.77 18.35
C ASP A 5 -2.82 -2.21 18.44
N ASP A 6 -4.13 -2.36 18.71
CA ASP A 6 -4.80 -3.66 18.81
C ASP A 6 -5.94 -3.87 17.79
N LEU A 7 -6.15 -2.94 16.84
CA LEU A 7 -7.26 -3.02 15.90
C LEU A 7 -6.89 -3.83 14.66
N SER A 8 -7.84 -4.64 14.17
CA SER A 8 -7.79 -5.19 12.83
C SER A 8 -7.83 -4.06 11.78
N VAL A 9 -7.37 -4.33 10.56
CA VAL A 9 -7.46 -3.38 9.44
C VAL A 9 -8.91 -2.99 9.19
N ARG A 10 -9.82 -3.97 9.30
CA ARG A 10 -11.26 -3.75 9.15
C ARG A 10 -11.83 -2.84 10.24
N GLU A 11 -11.46 -3.05 11.49
CA GLU A 11 -11.90 -2.23 12.62
C GLU A 11 -11.35 -0.81 12.53
N ALA A 12 -10.06 -0.67 12.23
CA ALA A 12 -9.41 0.61 12.02
C ALA A 12 -10.08 1.40 10.88
N LEU A 13 -10.47 0.73 9.79
CA LEU A 13 -11.22 1.33 8.70
C LEU A 13 -12.58 1.87 9.16
N GLU A 14 -13.36 1.13 9.96
CA GLU A 14 -14.66 1.62 10.42
C GLU A 14 -14.52 2.84 11.35
N VAL A 15 -13.49 2.86 12.21
CA VAL A 15 -13.17 4.04 13.02
C VAL A 15 -12.87 5.25 12.13
N ALA A 16 -12.05 5.07 11.08
CA ALA A 16 -11.72 6.13 10.15
C ALA A 16 -12.94 6.63 9.34
N LEU A 17 -13.79 5.70 8.88
CA LEU A 17 -15.03 6.03 8.17
C LEU A 17 -16.03 6.79 9.06
N GLY A 18 -16.17 6.36 10.31
CA GLY A 18 -17.06 7.03 11.28
C GLY A 18 -16.57 8.42 11.71
N ALA A 19 -15.26 8.67 11.63
CA ALA A 19 -14.66 9.96 11.92
C ALA A 19 -14.66 10.93 10.73
N ALA A 20 -14.94 10.47 9.50
CA ALA A 20 -14.90 11.27 8.30
C ALA A 20 -16.25 11.96 8.04
N ASP A 21 -16.29 13.29 8.16
CA ASP A 21 -17.48 14.12 7.98
C ASP A 21 -17.76 14.50 6.51
N HIS A 22 -16.78 14.33 5.63
CA HIS A 22 -16.89 14.66 4.20
C HIS A 22 -17.46 13.53 3.32
N LEU A 23 -17.64 12.33 3.86
CA LEU A 23 -18.16 11.18 3.13
C LEU A 23 -19.67 11.26 2.95
N SER A 24 -20.17 10.74 1.83
CA SER A 24 -21.58 10.72 1.46
C SER A 24 -21.91 9.49 0.62
N GLU A 25 -23.19 9.30 0.27
CA GLU A 25 -23.68 8.12 -0.47
C GLU A 25 -22.94 7.84 -1.78
N LYS A 26 -22.40 8.88 -2.45
CA LYS A 26 -21.59 8.72 -3.66
C LYS A 26 -20.34 7.87 -3.46
N HIS A 27 -19.87 7.74 -2.22
CA HIS A 27 -18.70 6.95 -1.85
C HIS A 27 -19.04 5.51 -1.45
N ALA A 28 -20.33 5.13 -1.37
CA ALA A 28 -20.76 3.83 -0.85
C ALA A 28 -20.08 2.64 -1.55
N GLY A 29 -19.90 2.70 -2.87
CA GLY A 29 -19.21 1.65 -3.63
C GLY A 29 -17.73 1.53 -3.26
N THR A 30 -17.02 2.66 -3.14
CA THR A 30 -15.61 2.68 -2.72
C THR A 30 -15.45 2.22 -1.28
N VAL A 31 -16.37 2.62 -0.39
CA VAL A 31 -16.41 2.12 0.98
C VAL A 31 -16.56 0.61 0.96
N ALA A 32 -17.56 0.06 0.28
CA ALA A 32 -17.77 -1.40 0.22
C ALA A 32 -16.53 -2.15 -0.30
N ALA A 33 -15.89 -1.64 -1.36
CA ALA A 33 -14.65 -2.23 -1.88
C ALA A 33 -13.49 -2.17 -0.86
N ALA A 34 -13.36 -1.06 -0.13
CA ALA A 34 -12.38 -0.93 0.94
C ALA A 34 -12.61 -1.93 2.08
N ARG A 35 -13.87 -2.21 2.43
CA ARG A 35 -14.22 -3.21 3.47
C ARG A 35 -13.74 -4.60 3.07
N VAL A 36 -14.05 -5.02 1.84
CA VAL A 36 -13.62 -6.33 1.30
C VAL A 36 -12.09 -6.46 1.29
N ALA A 37 -11.39 -5.40 0.87
CA ALA A 37 -9.94 -5.41 0.86
C ALA A 37 -9.35 -5.43 2.29
N ALA A 38 -9.98 -4.73 3.25
CA ALA A 38 -9.58 -4.77 4.65
C ALA A 38 -9.77 -6.16 5.27
N ASP A 39 -10.93 -6.80 5.05
CA ASP A 39 -11.20 -8.17 5.50
C ASP A 39 -10.15 -9.14 4.95
N ARG A 40 -9.79 -8.99 3.67
CA ARG A 40 -8.74 -9.83 3.05
C ARG A 40 -7.36 -9.57 3.64
N LEU A 41 -7.02 -8.32 3.97
CA LEU A 41 -5.75 -8.00 4.62
C LEU A 41 -5.65 -8.60 6.02
N ASP A 42 -6.75 -8.60 6.78
CA ASP A 42 -6.79 -9.23 8.10
C ASP A 42 -6.52 -10.73 8.00
N VAL A 43 -7.07 -11.41 6.99
CA VAL A 43 -6.72 -12.82 6.71
C VAL A 43 -5.24 -12.95 6.33
N LEU A 44 -4.79 -12.20 5.32
CA LEU A 44 -3.43 -12.32 4.77
C LEU A 44 -2.33 -12.04 5.81
N ARG A 45 -2.59 -11.16 6.79
CA ARG A 45 -1.68 -10.86 7.90
C ARG A 45 -1.25 -12.14 8.62
N ASP A 46 -2.19 -13.04 8.87
CA ASP A 46 -1.95 -14.26 9.63
C ASP A 46 -1.24 -15.33 8.76
N PHE A 47 -1.23 -15.16 7.44
CA PHE A 47 -0.58 -16.06 6.46
C PHE A 47 0.66 -15.43 5.79
N SER A 48 1.28 -14.41 6.39
CA SER A 48 2.48 -13.76 5.83
C SER A 48 2.29 -13.24 4.38
N PHE A 49 1.09 -12.74 4.08
CA PHE A 49 0.67 -12.29 2.74
C PHE A 49 0.70 -13.36 1.65
N VAL A 50 0.73 -14.63 2.04
CA VAL A 50 0.47 -15.74 1.14
C VAL A 50 -1.02 -16.05 1.16
N ASP A 51 -1.63 -16.10 -0.01
CA ASP A 51 -3.01 -16.51 -0.21
C ASP A 51 -3.19 -17.97 0.26
N PRO A 52 -4.01 -18.24 1.28
CA PRO A 52 -4.22 -19.59 1.78
C PRO A 52 -4.91 -20.52 0.77
N ASP A 53 -5.71 -19.96 -0.15
CA ASP A 53 -6.47 -20.73 -1.13
C ASP A 53 -5.59 -21.15 -2.32
N THR A 54 -4.71 -20.24 -2.76
CA THR A 54 -3.90 -20.44 -3.96
C THR A 54 -2.43 -20.76 -3.69
N GLY A 55 -1.97 -20.55 -2.44
CA GLY A 55 -0.57 -20.69 -2.03
C GLY A 55 0.37 -19.62 -2.62
N LYS A 56 -0.16 -18.57 -3.26
CA LYS A 56 0.62 -17.53 -3.93
C LYS A 56 0.72 -16.28 -3.08
N PHE A 57 1.82 -15.55 -3.21
CA PHE A 57 1.95 -14.24 -2.57
C PHE A 57 0.95 -13.24 -3.16
N ASP A 58 0.15 -12.60 -2.32
CA ASP A 58 -0.77 -11.53 -2.71
C ASP A 58 -0.06 -10.17 -2.62
N ASN A 59 0.34 -9.66 -3.78
CA ASN A 59 0.98 -8.34 -3.93
C ASN A 59 0.01 -7.24 -4.37
N VAL A 60 -1.30 -7.53 -4.47
CA VAL A 60 -2.27 -6.61 -5.08
C VAL A 60 -3.18 -5.99 -4.03
N THR A 61 -3.64 -6.78 -3.05
CA THR A 61 -4.69 -6.38 -2.10
C THR A 61 -4.30 -5.14 -1.31
N LEU A 62 -3.07 -5.07 -0.78
CA LEU A 62 -2.61 -3.90 -0.05
C LEU A 62 -2.59 -2.63 -0.92
N GLY A 63 -2.08 -2.74 -2.15
CA GLY A 63 -2.03 -1.62 -3.08
C GLY A 63 -3.41 -1.14 -3.52
N ALA A 64 -4.36 -2.06 -3.67
CA ALA A 64 -5.76 -1.73 -3.94
C ALA A 64 -6.43 -1.02 -2.75
N PHE A 65 -6.21 -1.54 -1.53
CA PHE A 65 -6.73 -0.94 -0.30
C PHE A 65 -6.27 0.51 -0.14
N LEU A 66 -4.98 0.79 -0.31
CA LEU A 66 -4.43 2.15 -0.21
C LEU A 66 -5.01 3.10 -1.26
N LYS A 67 -5.29 2.61 -2.48
CA LYS A 67 -5.97 3.40 -3.52
C LYS A 67 -7.41 3.75 -3.12
N PHE A 68 -8.13 2.83 -2.49
CA PHE A 68 -9.46 3.13 -1.97
C PHE A 68 -9.40 4.14 -0.83
N MET A 69 -8.42 4.03 0.09
CA MET A 69 -8.23 5.01 1.15
C MET A 69 -7.96 6.40 0.58
N ALA A 70 -7.10 6.50 -0.44
CA ALA A 70 -6.83 7.76 -1.12
C ALA A 70 -8.08 8.32 -1.82
N ALA A 71 -8.85 7.48 -2.50
CA ALA A 71 -10.11 7.88 -3.15
C ALA A 71 -11.19 8.35 -2.16
N LEU A 72 -11.16 7.84 -0.92
CA LEU A 72 -12.02 8.26 0.18
C LEU A 72 -11.48 9.49 0.93
N GLY A 73 -10.28 9.98 0.59
CA GLY A 73 -9.64 11.08 1.32
C GLY A 73 -9.25 10.71 2.75
N LEU A 74 -9.01 9.42 3.02
CA LEU A 74 -8.62 8.90 4.35
C LEU A 74 -7.10 8.78 4.53
N VAL A 75 -6.33 9.12 3.49
CA VAL A 75 -4.87 9.16 3.56
C VAL A 75 -4.45 10.58 3.90
N ALA A 76 -3.52 10.73 4.85
CA ALA A 76 -2.91 12.03 5.12
C ALA A 76 -2.32 12.60 3.81
N PRO A 77 -2.40 13.93 3.58
CA PRO A 77 -1.71 14.53 2.46
C PRO A 77 -0.24 14.12 2.54
N PRO A 78 0.42 13.85 1.38
CA PRO A 78 1.82 13.49 1.37
C PRO A 78 2.57 14.55 2.17
N VAL A 79 3.27 14.11 3.22
CA VAL A 79 4.23 14.97 3.89
C VAL A 79 5.20 15.37 2.80
N GLU A 80 5.30 16.68 2.51
CA GLU A 80 6.37 17.21 1.68
C GLU A 80 7.67 16.91 2.41
N VAL A 81 8.20 15.69 2.23
CA VAL A 81 9.60 15.44 2.48
C VAL A 81 10.32 16.42 1.57
N PRO A 82 11.13 17.35 2.12
CA PRO A 82 12.00 18.14 1.29
C PRO A 82 12.71 17.12 0.41
N LYS A 83 12.73 17.35 -0.91
CA LYS A 83 13.63 16.62 -1.80
C LYS A 83 15.06 17.00 -1.37
N GLY A 84 15.50 16.46 -0.24
CA GLY A 84 16.89 16.40 0.17
C GLY A 84 17.57 15.71 -0.99
N GLY A 85 18.43 16.48 -1.66
CA GLY A 85 18.91 16.16 -2.99
C GLY A 85 19.39 14.71 -3.05
N ALA A 86 19.08 14.05 -4.16
CA ALA A 86 19.88 12.95 -4.63
C ALA A 86 21.31 13.48 -4.94
N GLN A 87 22.09 13.70 -3.88
CA GLN A 87 23.55 13.67 -3.93
C GLN A 87 23.94 12.27 -3.47
N GLY A 88 23.80 11.32 -4.39
CA GLY A 88 24.41 10.01 -4.33
C GLY A 88 24.80 9.71 -5.77
N ALA A 89 26.10 9.75 -6.05
CA ALA A 89 26.68 9.72 -7.38
C ALA A 89 26.08 8.61 -8.26
N SER A 90 26.03 8.88 -9.57
CA SER A 90 25.90 7.86 -10.60
C SER A 90 27.05 6.85 -10.47
N GLN A 91 26.92 5.88 -9.57
CA GLN A 91 27.63 4.62 -9.67
C GLN A 91 26.90 3.85 -10.77
N LYS A 92 27.61 3.52 -11.85
CA LYS A 92 27.14 2.55 -12.84
C LYS A 92 26.54 1.37 -12.08
N SER A 93 25.28 1.02 -12.37
CA SER A 93 24.66 -0.11 -11.70
C SER A 93 25.45 -1.37 -12.03
N GLU A 94 25.44 -2.38 -11.15
CA GLU A 94 26.12 -3.66 -11.42
C GLU A 94 25.67 -4.29 -12.75
N LEU A 95 24.44 -4.01 -13.17
CA LEU A 95 23.90 -4.40 -14.47
C LEU A 95 24.62 -3.72 -15.65
N ASP A 96 24.99 -2.46 -15.52
CA ASP A 96 25.71 -1.73 -16.58
C ASP A 96 27.15 -2.24 -16.70
N MET A 97 27.81 -2.50 -15.57
CA MET A 97 29.16 -3.08 -15.53
C MET A 97 29.20 -4.54 -16.02
N TRP A 98 28.11 -5.28 -15.87
CA TRP A 98 28.00 -6.64 -16.41
C TRP A 98 27.81 -6.62 -17.93
N ARG A 99 27.00 -5.69 -18.46
CA ARG A 99 26.76 -5.54 -19.90
C ARG A 99 28.01 -5.13 -20.67
N GLU A 100 28.80 -4.19 -20.16
CA GLU A 100 30.06 -3.78 -20.80
C GLU A 100 31.06 -4.95 -20.88
N ARG A 101 31.20 -5.75 -19.81
CA ARG A 101 32.06 -6.94 -19.80
C ARG A 101 31.67 -8.02 -20.82
N GLN A 102 30.39 -8.11 -21.18
CA GLN A 102 29.94 -9.04 -22.22
C GLN A 102 30.22 -8.52 -23.63
N GLN A 103 30.32 -7.19 -23.82
CA GLN A 103 30.61 -6.58 -25.11
C GLN A 103 32.10 -6.55 -25.45
N GLU A 104 32.99 -6.51 -24.45
CA GLU A 104 34.45 -6.57 -24.67
C GLU A 104 34.99 -8.00 -24.90
N ALA A 105 34.17 -9.03 -24.70
CA ALA A 105 34.55 -10.44 -24.84
C ALA A 105 34.25 -11.03 -26.24
N VAL A 106 33.96 -10.19 -27.23
CA VAL A 106 33.71 -10.52 -28.65
C VAL A 106 34.74 -9.81 -29.52
#